data_AF-A0AAE5M285-F1
#
_entry.id   AF-A0AAE5M285-F1
#
_cell.length_a   1.000
_cell.length_b   1.000
_cell.length_c   1.000
_cell.angle_alpha   90.00
_cell.angle_beta   90.00
_cell.angle_gamma   90.00
#
_symmetry.space_group_name_H-M   'P 1'
#
loop_
_entity.id
_entity.type
_entity.pdbx_description
1 polymer ?
#
loop_
_entity_poly.entity_id
_entity_poly.type
_entity_poly.pdbx_seq_one_letter_code
_entity_poly.pdbx_strand_id
1 'polypeptide(L)'
;MAKNQKREMLLRAAADIVNEQGVSALTLDAVAQRAEVSKGGLLYHFNTKQALIQGLVDHANELYKENVNHYIDNEKESKWLHAFIEATREHRKENKAVTSAILAAQGNDRNLLGPLQETYQDWQNHIESDGLDAVDATIYRLAVDGLWLSEIFGLTSIDEDMREAVLGRLKELSSK
;
A
#
# COMPACT_ATOMS: atom_id res chain seq x y z
N MET A 1 11.67 -2.08 24.09
CA MET A 1 11.91 -1.60 22.70
C MET A 1 12.20 -2.72 21.68
N ALA A 2 12.01 -4.02 21.97
CA ALA A 2 12.37 -5.11 21.02
C ALA A 2 11.19 -5.86 20.37
N LYS A 3 9.94 -5.65 20.83
CA LYS A 3 8.77 -6.47 20.42
C LYS A 3 8.14 -6.00 19.10
N ASN A 4 8.02 -4.69 18.89
CA ASN A 4 7.47 -4.13 17.63
C ASN A 4 8.43 -4.35 16.46
N GLN A 5 9.74 -4.14 16.67
CA GLN A 5 10.73 -4.35 15.62
C GLN A 5 10.76 -5.79 15.09
N LYS A 6 10.60 -6.81 15.97
CA LYS A 6 10.48 -8.21 15.53
C LYS A 6 9.18 -8.47 14.77
N ARG A 7 8.07 -7.90 15.21
CA ARG A 7 6.79 -8.01 14.49
C ARG A 7 6.91 -7.43 13.08
N GLU A 8 7.46 -6.23 12.94
CA GLU A 8 7.70 -5.59 11.65
C GLU A 8 8.65 -6.40 10.76
N MET A 9 9.73 -6.97 11.31
CA MET A 9 10.63 -7.84 10.56
C MET A 9 9.90 -9.06 9.97
N LEU A 10 8.99 -9.68 10.73
CA LEU A 10 8.18 -10.80 10.25
C LEU A 10 7.22 -10.37 9.14
N LEU A 11 6.64 -9.17 9.24
CA LEU A 11 5.74 -8.63 8.23
C LEU A 11 6.47 -8.25 6.94
N ARG A 12 7.68 -7.67 7.04
CA ARG A 12 8.56 -7.43 5.89
C ARG A 12 8.93 -8.74 5.20
N ALA A 13 9.35 -9.75 5.97
CA ALA A 13 9.64 -11.08 5.43
C ALA A 13 8.42 -11.71 4.73
N ALA A 14 7.22 -11.54 5.28
CA ALA A 14 5.98 -11.98 4.65
C ALA A 14 5.68 -11.23 3.34
N ALA A 15 5.86 -9.90 3.32
CA ALA A 15 5.70 -9.10 2.10
C ALA A 15 6.68 -9.53 1.00
N ASP A 16 7.95 -9.72 1.34
CA ASP A 16 9.00 -10.13 0.39
C ASP A 16 8.69 -11.51 -0.22
N ILE A 17 8.24 -12.47 0.60
CA ILE A 17 7.83 -13.80 0.11
C ILE A 17 6.69 -13.67 -0.91
N VAL A 18 5.66 -12.88 -0.62
CA VAL A 18 4.54 -12.69 -1.55
C VAL A 18 4.99 -12.02 -2.82
N ASN A 19 5.84 -11.00 -2.73
CA ASN A 19 6.34 -10.24 -3.88
C ASN A 19 7.23 -11.10 -4.80
N GLU A 20 8.10 -11.92 -4.24
CA GLU A 20 9.10 -12.69 -4.98
C GLU A 20 8.60 -14.07 -5.44
N GLN A 21 7.76 -14.71 -4.63
CA GLN A 21 7.40 -16.13 -4.79
C GLN A 21 5.87 -16.35 -4.91
N GLY A 22 5.08 -15.29 -4.79
CA GLY A 22 3.62 -15.34 -4.87
C GLY A 22 2.94 -15.77 -3.57
N VAL A 23 1.62 -15.60 -3.55
CA VAL A 23 0.77 -15.81 -2.37
C VAL A 23 0.78 -17.26 -1.86
N SER A 24 0.96 -18.24 -2.76
CA SER A 24 1.02 -19.66 -2.41
C SER A 24 2.24 -20.00 -1.55
N ALA A 25 3.35 -19.27 -1.70
CA ALA A 25 4.57 -19.48 -0.91
C ALA A 25 4.46 -18.94 0.52
N LEU A 26 3.47 -18.08 0.81
CA LEU A 26 3.28 -17.49 2.12
C LEU A 26 2.81 -18.54 3.14
N THR A 27 3.75 -19.02 3.95
CA THR A 27 3.51 -19.94 5.07
C THR A 27 4.22 -19.43 6.33
N LEU A 28 3.72 -19.81 7.51
CA LEU A 28 4.37 -19.45 8.78
C LEU A 28 5.82 -19.96 8.82
N ASP A 29 6.08 -21.17 8.32
CA ASP A 29 7.43 -21.73 8.31
C ASP A 29 8.37 -20.99 7.35
N ALA A 30 7.89 -20.62 6.15
CA ALA A 30 8.67 -19.81 5.21
C ALA A 30 9.02 -18.42 5.77
N VAL A 31 8.08 -17.79 6.49
CA VAL A 31 8.29 -16.48 7.12
C VAL A 31 9.27 -16.59 8.28
N ALA A 32 9.15 -17.64 9.12
CA ALA A 32 10.11 -17.88 10.20
C ALA A 32 11.53 -18.08 9.66
N GLN A 33 11.66 -18.88 8.59
CA GLN A 33 12.94 -19.10 7.92
C GLN A 33 13.51 -17.81 7.33
N ARG A 34 12.70 -17.05 6.59
CA ARG A 34 13.12 -15.78 5.97
C ARG A 34 13.55 -14.74 6.99
N ALA A 35 12.82 -14.65 8.10
CA ALA A 35 13.10 -13.69 9.17
C ALA A 35 14.16 -14.19 10.16
N GLU A 36 14.76 -15.37 9.93
CA GLU A 36 15.76 -16.00 10.79
C GLU A 36 15.29 -16.15 12.26
N VAL A 37 14.02 -16.48 12.45
CA VAL A 37 13.44 -16.74 13.77
C VAL A 37 12.97 -18.19 13.92
N SER A 38 12.87 -18.66 15.17
CA SER A 38 12.26 -19.95 15.43
C SER A 38 10.75 -19.93 15.16
N LYS A 39 10.17 -21.10 14.84
CA LYS A 39 8.72 -21.27 14.70
C LYS A 39 7.97 -20.79 15.95
N GLY A 40 8.48 -21.11 17.15
CA GLY A 40 7.91 -20.61 18.41
C GLY A 40 7.99 -19.09 18.56
N GLY A 41 9.08 -18.47 18.09
CA GLY A 41 9.25 -17.02 18.07
C GLY A 41 8.27 -16.33 17.13
N LEU A 42 7.98 -16.91 15.97
CA LEU A 42 6.95 -16.41 15.06
C LEU A 42 5.55 -16.59 15.64
N LEU A 43 5.23 -17.78 16.17
CA LEU A 43 3.92 -18.08 16.73
C LEU A 43 3.56 -17.16 17.91
N TYR A 44 4.56 -16.67 18.67
CA TYR A 44 4.35 -15.64 19.70
C TYR A 44 3.71 -14.35 19.16
N HIS A 45 3.95 -14.00 17.89
CA HIS A 45 3.37 -12.83 17.23
C HIS A 45 2.15 -13.18 16.37
N PHE A 46 2.19 -14.31 15.66
CA PHE A 46 1.15 -14.71 14.70
C PHE A 46 0.83 -16.19 14.85
N ASN A 47 -0.24 -16.50 15.59
CA ASN A 47 -0.67 -17.87 15.85
C ASN A 47 -1.20 -18.61 14.62
N THR A 48 -1.65 -17.89 13.59
CA THR A 48 -2.24 -18.44 12.37
C THR A 48 -1.77 -17.68 11.14
N LYS A 49 -1.85 -18.33 9.95
CA LYS A 49 -1.61 -17.67 8.67
C LYS A 49 -2.54 -16.47 8.47
N GLN A 50 -3.81 -16.59 8.87
CA GLN A 50 -4.78 -15.49 8.81
C GLN A 50 -4.36 -14.31 9.68
N ALA A 51 -3.88 -14.55 10.90
CA ALA A 51 -3.38 -13.50 11.79
C ALA A 51 -2.12 -12.81 11.23
N LEU A 52 -1.24 -13.56 10.56
CA LEU A 52 -0.10 -12.98 9.85
C LEU A 52 -0.55 -12.08 8.69
N ILE A 53 -1.51 -12.54 7.88
CA ILE A 53 -2.02 -11.76 6.74
C ILE A 53 -2.73 -10.50 7.23
N GLN A 54 -3.56 -10.60 8.28
CA GLN A 54 -4.19 -9.43 8.88
C GLN A 54 -3.14 -8.44 9.37
N GLY A 55 -2.12 -8.91 10.11
CA GLY A 55 -1.04 -8.04 10.57
C GLY A 55 -0.25 -7.40 9.43
N LEU A 56 -0.12 -8.07 8.28
CA LEU A 56 0.50 -7.53 7.08
C LEU A 56 -0.37 -6.45 6.44
N VAL A 57 -1.69 -6.65 6.36
CA VAL A 57 -2.63 -5.63 5.89
C VAL A 57 -2.61 -4.41 6.79
N ASP A 58 -2.67 -4.59 8.11
CA ASP A 58 -2.66 -3.48 9.07
C ASP A 58 -1.38 -2.64 8.92
N HIS A 59 -0.23 -3.31 8.87
CA HIS A 59 1.06 -2.63 8.75
C HIS A 59 1.24 -1.94 7.40
N ALA A 60 0.82 -2.58 6.30
CA ALA A 60 0.88 -1.95 4.99
C ALA A 60 -0.05 -0.73 4.91
N ASN A 61 -1.23 -0.81 5.53
CA ASN A 61 -2.16 0.30 5.61
C ASN A 61 -1.61 1.46 6.45
N GLU A 62 -0.94 1.18 7.57
CA GLU A 62 -0.25 2.19 8.38
C GLU A 62 0.82 2.91 7.56
N LEU A 63 1.72 2.17 6.90
CA LEU A 63 2.76 2.75 6.04
C LEU A 63 2.15 3.61 4.93
N TYR A 64 1.06 3.15 4.32
CA TYR A 64 0.43 3.88 3.23
C TYR A 64 -0.20 5.19 3.71
N LYS A 65 -0.83 5.20 4.88
CA LYS A 65 -1.32 6.41 5.54
C LYS A 65 -0.19 7.36 5.91
N GLU A 66 0.90 6.85 6.47
CA GLU A 66 2.07 7.66 6.79
C GLU A 66 2.64 8.35 5.54
N ASN A 67 2.75 7.62 4.43
CA ASN A 67 3.24 8.16 3.16
C ASN A 67 2.34 9.26 2.60
N VAL A 68 1.01 9.09 2.61
CA VAL A 68 0.08 10.13 2.14
C VAL A 68 0.07 11.33 3.09
N ASN A 69 -0.03 11.09 4.40
CA ASN A 69 -0.08 12.16 5.40
C ASN A 69 1.21 12.99 5.44
N HIS A 70 2.36 12.40 5.10
CA HIS A 70 3.62 13.13 4.95
C HIS A 70 3.50 14.33 4.02
N TYR A 71 2.78 14.21 2.91
CA TYR A 71 2.58 15.33 1.97
C TYR A 71 1.49 16.30 2.41
N ILE A 72 0.47 15.82 3.13
CA ILE A 72 -0.56 16.68 3.73
C ILE A 72 0.06 17.63 4.76
N ASP A 73 0.89 17.11 5.66
CA ASP A 73 1.39 17.86 6.80
C ASP A 73 2.52 18.84 6.44
N ASN A 74 3.31 18.53 5.41
CA ASN A 74 4.48 19.34 5.02
C ASN A 74 4.15 20.49 4.06
N GLU A 75 2.99 20.47 3.42
CA GLU A 75 2.55 21.51 2.49
C GLU A 75 1.29 22.18 3.05
N LYS A 76 1.43 23.43 3.53
CA LYS A 76 0.41 24.21 4.26
C LYS A 76 -0.95 24.37 3.56
N GLU A 77 -1.07 23.98 2.29
CA GLU A 77 -2.29 24.00 1.48
C GLU A 77 -2.42 22.74 0.59
N SER A 78 -1.74 21.63 0.92
CA SER A 78 -1.80 20.44 0.06
C SER A 78 -3.15 19.77 0.15
N LYS A 79 -3.85 19.83 -0.98
CA LYS A 79 -4.99 19.01 -1.31
C LYS A 79 -4.68 17.52 -1.13
N TRP A 80 -5.61 16.74 -0.60
CA TRP A 80 -5.58 15.28 -0.50
C TRP A 80 -5.24 14.58 -1.80
N LEU A 81 -5.81 15.04 -2.91
CA LEU A 81 -5.51 14.44 -4.21
C LEU A 81 -4.06 14.69 -4.62
N HIS A 82 -3.52 15.88 -4.29
CA HIS A 82 -2.14 16.22 -4.55
C HIS A 82 -1.18 15.35 -3.74
N ALA A 83 -1.44 15.21 -2.43
CA ALA A 83 -0.69 14.32 -1.55
C ALA A 83 -0.72 12.86 -2.02
N PHE A 84 -1.88 12.38 -2.48
CA PHE A 84 -2.03 11.03 -3.02
C PHE A 84 -1.21 10.80 -4.30
N ILE A 85 -1.17 11.79 -5.21
CA ILE A 85 -0.35 11.76 -6.43
C ILE A 85 1.14 11.70 -6.06
N GLU A 86 1.60 12.56 -5.16
CA GLU A 86 3.01 12.62 -4.76
C GLU A 86 3.44 11.37 -4.00
N ALA A 87 2.62 10.87 -3.08
CA ALA A 87 2.89 9.61 -2.39
C ALA A 87 3.01 8.43 -3.36
N THR A 88 2.21 8.42 -4.43
CA THR A 88 2.31 7.39 -5.48
C THR A 88 3.56 7.58 -6.36
N ARG A 89 3.99 8.83 -6.59
CA ARG A 89 5.20 9.14 -7.35
C ARG A 89 6.46 8.68 -6.62
N GLU A 90 6.61 9.01 -5.33
CA GLU A 90 7.84 8.78 -4.55
C GLU A 90 7.95 7.35 -4.01
N HIS A 91 6.86 6.78 -3.49
CA HIS A 91 6.91 5.53 -2.71
C HIS A 91 6.73 4.24 -3.54
N ARG A 92 7.16 4.24 -4.81
CA ARG A 92 7.02 3.09 -5.74
C ARG A 92 7.51 1.76 -5.16
N LYS A 93 8.66 1.77 -4.46
CA LYS A 93 9.25 0.58 -3.84
C LYS A 93 8.64 0.23 -2.48
N GLU A 94 8.17 1.23 -1.75
CA GLU A 94 7.65 1.06 -0.39
C GLU A 94 6.19 0.59 -0.39
N ASN A 95 5.43 0.97 -1.43
CA ASN A 95 4.08 0.46 -1.70
C ASN A 95 4.05 -1.04 -2.10
N LYS A 96 5.21 -1.70 -2.19
CA LYS A 96 5.28 -3.16 -2.34
C LYS A 96 4.63 -3.90 -1.18
N ALA A 97 4.70 -3.35 0.04
CA ALA A 97 4.04 -3.93 1.20
C ALA A 97 2.51 -3.93 1.02
N VAL A 98 1.94 -2.82 0.52
CA VAL A 98 0.50 -2.68 0.20
C VAL A 98 0.08 -3.70 -0.86
N THR A 99 0.87 -3.81 -1.92
CA THR A 99 0.62 -4.80 -2.98
C THR A 99 0.60 -6.23 -2.43
N SER A 100 1.60 -6.57 -1.64
CA SER A 100 1.77 -7.90 -1.05
C SER A 100 0.62 -8.22 -0.09
N ALA A 101 0.20 -7.23 0.71
CA ALA A 101 -0.96 -7.34 1.59
C ALA A 101 -2.26 -7.60 0.80
N ILE A 102 -2.48 -6.84 -0.27
CA ILE A 102 -3.67 -7.00 -1.13
C ILE A 102 -3.72 -8.39 -1.74
N LEU A 103 -2.61 -8.83 -2.36
CA LEU A 103 -2.52 -10.15 -2.97
C LEU A 103 -2.69 -11.27 -1.93
N ALA A 104 -2.04 -11.14 -0.76
CA ALA A 104 -2.16 -12.11 0.32
C ALA A 104 -3.60 -12.23 0.84
N ALA A 105 -4.28 -11.11 1.05
CA ALA A 105 -5.68 -11.12 1.47
C ALA A 105 -6.59 -11.71 0.38
N GLN A 106 -6.48 -11.26 -0.87
CA GLN A 106 -7.30 -11.77 -1.98
C GLN A 106 -7.14 -13.27 -2.22
N GLY A 107 -5.92 -13.79 -2.10
CA GLY A 107 -5.64 -15.22 -2.27
C GLY A 107 -6.04 -16.10 -1.08
N ASN A 108 -6.49 -15.54 0.05
CA ASN A 108 -6.82 -16.31 1.26
C ASN A 108 -8.20 -15.95 1.84
N ASP A 109 -8.43 -14.70 2.22
CA ASP A 109 -9.71 -14.19 2.73
C ASP A 109 -9.83 -12.69 2.44
N ARG A 110 -10.74 -12.34 1.52
CA ARG A 110 -10.96 -10.95 1.10
C ARG A 110 -11.43 -10.03 2.22
N ASN A 111 -12.01 -10.57 3.30
CA ASN A 111 -12.51 -9.77 4.42
C ASN A 111 -11.37 -9.15 5.23
N LEU A 112 -10.15 -9.67 5.10
CA LEU A 112 -8.96 -9.11 5.74
C LEU A 112 -8.58 -7.73 5.18
N LEU A 113 -9.14 -7.33 4.04
CA LEU A 113 -8.92 -6.01 3.43
C LEU A 113 -9.67 -4.87 4.11
N GLY A 114 -10.51 -5.14 5.11
CA GLY A 114 -11.29 -4.12 5.83
C GLY A 114 -10.51 -2.83 6.15
N PRO A 115 -9.30 -2.90 6.74
CA PRO A 115 -8.53 -1.69 7.07
C PRO A 115 -8.16 -0.83 5.86
N LEU A 116 -7.82 -1.45 4.72
CA LEU A 116 -7.54 -0.75 3.48
C LEU A 116 -8.82 -0.17 2.87
N GLN A 117 -9.94 -0.90 2.94
CA GLN A 117 -11.23 -0.42 2.44
C GLN A 117 -11.70 0.83 3.21
N GLU A 118 -11.60 0.81 4.53
CA GLU A 118 -11.89 1.96 5.39
C GLU A 118 -11.02 3.16 5.03
N THR A 119 -9.71 2.94 4.86
CA THR A 119 -8.76 4.00 4.50
C THR A 119 -9.05 4.61 3.12
N TYR A 120 -9.34 3.80 2.11
CA TYR A 120 -9.74 4.29 0.79
C TYR A 120 -11.07 5.03 0.83
N GLN A 121 -12.02 4.62 1.66
CA GLN A 121 -13.29 5.32 1.83
C GLN A 121 -13.07 6.71 2.46
N ASP A 122 -12.22 6.79 3.49
CA ASP A 122 -11.88 8.07 4.14
C ASP A 122 -11.18 9.01 3.16
N TRP A 123 -10.21 8.50 2.39
CA TRP A 123 -9.52 9.31 1.38
C TRP A 123 -10.43 9.75 0.25
N GLN A 124 -11.36 8.91 -0.20
CA GLN A 124 -12.35 9.30 -1.21
C GLN A 124 -13.20 10.48 -0.70
N ASN A 125 -13.69 10.40 0.54
CA ASN A 125 -14.47 11.49 1.15
C ASN A 125 -13.66 12.80 1.23
N HIS A 126 -12.38 12.69 1.58
CA HIS A 126 -11.48 13.83 1.64
C HIS A 126 -11.22 14.44 0.25
N ILE A 127 -10.89 13.61 -0.75
CA ILE A 127 -10.62 14.01 -2.14
C ILE A 127 -11.82 14.71 -2.77
N GLU A 128 -13.04 14.23 -2.53
CA GLU A 128 -14.28 14.86 -3.03
C GLU A 128 -14.58 16.21 -2.36
N SER A 129 -14.06 16.44 -1.15
CA SER A 129 -14.32 17.64 -0.36
C SER A 129 -13.26 18.73 -0.54
N ASP A 130 -12.29 18.52 -1.44
CA ASP A 130 -11.04 19.26 -1.50
C ASP A 130 -11.02 20.39 -2.56
N GLY A 131 -12.21 20.84 -2.93
CA GLY A 131 -12.44 22.01 -3.79
C GLY A 131 -12.46 21.74 -5.31
N LEU A 132 -12.17 20.52 -5.76
CA LEU A 132 -12.39 20.09 -7.14
C LEU A 132 -13.81 19.56 -7.35
N ASP A 133 -14.25 19.48 -8.60
CA ASP A 133 -15.43 18.67 -8.93
C ASP A 133 -15.21 17.21 -8.50
N ALA A 134 -16.19 16.64 -7.81
CA ALA A 134 -16.08 15.31 -7.22
C ALA A 134 -15.83 14.21 -8.27
N VAL A 135 -16.39 14.34 -9.49
CA VAL A 135 -16.18 13.38 -10.56
C VAL A 135 -14.76 13.48 -11.09
N ASP A 136 -14.28 14.69 -11.37
CA ASP A 136 -12.91 14.91 -11.83
C ASP A 136 -11.88 14.43 -10.81
N ALA A 137 -12.07 14.78 -9.53
CA ALA A 137 -11.20 14.35 -8.44
C ALA A 137 -11.15 12.82 -8.32
N THR A 138 -12.31 12.17 -8.47
CA THR A 138 -12.41 10.71 -8.48
C THR A 138 -11.69 10.09 -9.66
N ILE A 139 -11.85 10.64 -10.88
CA ILE A 139 -11.17 10.20 -12.10
C ILE A 139 -9.66 10.28 -11.91
N TYR A 140 -9.15 11.38 -11.36
CA TYR A 140 -7.72 11.58 -11.16
C TYR A 140 -7.14 10.57 -10.17
N ARG A 141 -7.78 10.34 -9.02
CA ARG A 141 -7.35 9.28 -8.09
C ARG A 141 -7.40 7.88 -8.75
N LEU A 142 -8.43 7.60 -9.55
CA LEU A 142 -8.57 6.32 -10.27
C LEU A 142 -7.46 6.11 -11.31
N ALA A 143 -7.02 7.18 -11.97
CA ALA A 143 -5.91 7.16 -12.90
C ALA A 143 -4.57 6.89 -12.19
N VAL A 144 -4.36 7.47 -11.00
CA VAL A 144 -3.18 7.20 -10.16
C VAL A 144 -3.17 5.73 -9.71
N ASP A 145 -4.30 5.20 -9.23
CA ASP A 145 -4.42 3.78 -8.89
C ASP A 145 -4.16 2.86 -10.09
N GLY A 146 -4.74 3.20 -11.24
CA GLY A 146 -4.58 2.45 -12.48
C GLY A 146 -3.11 2.39 -12.93
N LEU A 147 -2.39 3.51 -12.82
CA LEU A 147 -0.97 3.56 -13.10
C LEU A 147 -0.20 2.61 -12.18
N TRP A 148 -0.39 2.75 -10.86
CA TRP A 148 0.27 1.91 -9.86
C TRP A 148 -0.03 0.41 -10.04
N LEU A 149 -1.30 0.04 -10.23
CA LEU A 149 -1.70 -1.35 -10.47
C LEU A 149 -1.11 -1.90 -11.77
N SER A 150 -1.12 -1.11 -12.85
CA SER A 150 -0.54 -1.55 -14.12
C SER A 150 0.96 -1.84 -14.02
N GLU A 151 1.70 -1.09 -13.19
CA GLU A 151 3.12 -1.33 -12.92
C GLU A 151 3.33 -2.61 -12.13
N ILE A 152 2.55 -2.83 -11.08
CA ILE A 152 2.63 -4.02 -10.22
C ILE A 152 2.50 -5.30 -11.04
N PHE A 153 1.50 -5.35 -11.90
CA PHE A 153 1.18 -6.54 -12.67
C PHE A 153 2.01 -6.65 -13.96
N GLY A 154 2.93 -5.71 -14.21
CA GLY A 154 3.71 -5.67 -15.45
C GLY A 154 2.84 -5.49 -16.70
N LEU A 155 1.67 -4.88 -16.54
CA LEU A 155 0.72 -4.60 -17.62
C LEU A 155 1.01 -3.24 -18.29
N THR A 156 1.83 -2.40 -17.65
CA THR A 156 2.21 -1.11 -18.20
C THR A 156 3.03 -1.26 -19.48
N SER A 157 2.73 -0.42 -20.46
CA SER A 157 3.45 -0.30 -21.73
C SER A 157 4.13 1.07 -21.89
N ILE A 158 4.08 1.90 -20.85
CA ILE A 158 4.66 3.24 -20.85
C ILE A 158 6.05 3.24 -20.20
N ASP A 159 6.94 4.08 -20.71
CA ASP A 159 8.26 4.33 -20.12
C ASP A 159 8.19 5.33 -18.95
N GLU A 160 9.33 5.55 -18.29
CA GLU A 160 9.42 6.44 -17.13
C GLU A 160 9.13 7.90 -17.51
N ASP A 161 9.48 8.33 -18.73
CA ASP A 161 9.21 9.68 -19.22
C ASP A 161 7.70 9.93 -19.36
N MET A 162 6.97 8.99 -19.98
CA MET A 162 5.52 9.07 -20.09
C MET A 162 4.84 8.96 -18.73
N ARG A 163 5.35 8.10 -17.84
CA ARG A 163 4.85 7.98 -16.46
C ARG A 163 4.92 9.31 -15.73
N GLU A 164 6.07 9.97 -15.73
CA GLU A 164 6.26 11.26 -15.07
C GLU A 164 5.42 12.36 -15.72
N ALA A 165 5.25 12.33 -17.05
CA ALA A 165 4.36 13.25 -17.76
C ALA A 165 2.89 13.08 -17.33
N VAL A 166 2.42 11.84 -17.16
CA VAL A 166 1.05 11.55 -16.67
C VAL A 166 0.87 12.06 -15.24
N LEU A 167 1.79 11.73 -14.33
CA LEU A 167 1.72 12.18 -12.94
C LEU A 167 1.81 13.71 -12.83
N GLY A 168 2.67 14.34 -13.64
CA GLY A 168 2.77 15.80 -13.75
C GLY A 168 1.45 16.42 -14.19
N ARG A 169 0.82 15.87 -15.23
CA ARG A 169 -0.48 16.38 -15.71
C ARG A 169 -1.59 16.19 -14.69
N LEU A 170 -1.66 15.05 -14.00
CA LEU A 170 -2.66 14.82 -12.96
C LEU A 170 -2.51 15.82 -11.81
N LYS A 171 -1.26 16.12 -11.41
CA LYS A 171 -0.97 17.15 -10.42
C LYS A 171 -1.43 18.54 -10.85
N GLU A 172 -1.10 18.97 -12.07
CA GLU A 172 -1.57 20.25 -12.63
C GLU A 172 -3.10 20.37 -12.63
N LEU A 173 -3.80 19.29 -12.97
CA LEU A 173 -5.26 19.25 -12.98
C LEU A 173 -5.86 19.26 -11.57
N SER A 174 -5.14 18.72 -10.58
CA SER A 174 -5.58 18.73 -9.18
C SER A 174 -5.44 20.09 -8.48
N SER A 175 -4.63 21.00 -9.03
CA SER A 175 -4.40 22.33 -8.46
C SER A 175 -5.38 23.41 -8.92
N LYS A 176 -6.32 23.08 -9.81
CA LYS A 176 -7.39 23.98 -10.23
C LYS A 176 -8.46 24.12 -9.15
#